data_AF-A0A2R7KA41-F1
#
_entry.id   AF-A0A2R7KA41-F1
#
_cell.length_a   1.000
_cell.length_b   1.000
_cell.length_c   1.000
_cell.angle_alpha   90.00
_cell.angle_beta   90.00
_cell.angle_gamma   90.00
#
_symmetry.space_group_name_H-M   'P 1'
#
loop_
_entity.id
_entity.type
_entity.pdbx_description
1 polymer ?
#
loop_
_entity_poly.entity_id
_entity_poly.type
_entity_poly.pdbx_seq_one_letter_code
_entity_poly.pdbx_strand_id
1 'polypeptide(L)'
;MLQIAFIRENQEKVIKALAKRNIDAKSVVEEVVQLDENRRATQVELDNTLSESNKLSKDIGELMKAGEKSKAAILKEKTVSLKEKSKELAEKAEALAAELTNKLYTLPNLPADIVPEGKTPDDNLNVFQEG
;
A
#
# COMPACT_ATOMS: atom_id res chain seq x y z
N MET A 1 3.53 3.95 -13.98
CA MET A 1 2.43 3.16 -13.40
C MET A 1 1.34 4.12 -12.91
N LEU A 2 0.09 3.66 -12.85
CA LEU A 2 -1.00 4.46 -12.32
C LEU A 2 -0.78 4.77 -10.84
N GLN A 3 -1.21 5.95 -10.40
CA GLN A 3 -1.10 6.35 -8.99
C GLN A 3 -2.13 5.60 -8.15
N ILE A 4 -1.67 4.94 -7.08
CA ILE A 4 -2.56 4.17 -6.19
C ILE A 4 -3.67 5.02 -5.57
N ALA A 5 -3.37 6.27 -5.19
CA ALA A 5 -4.37 7.19 -4.66
C ALA A 5 -5.51 7.43 -5.67
N PHE A 6 -5.15 7.64 -6.94
CA PHE A 6 -6.13 7.82 -8.01
C PHE A 6 -6.98 6.57 -8.21
N ILE A 7 -6.38 5.38 -8.22
CA ILE A 7 -7.10 4.11 -8.37
C ILE A 7 -8.11 3.94 -7.23
N ARG A 8 -7.67 4.15 -5.99
CA ARG A 8 -8.52 4.00 -4.79
C ARG A 8 -9.74 4.93 -4.82
N GLU A 9 -9.55 6.17 -5.25
CA GLU A 9 -10.61 7.20 -5.32
C GLU A 9 -11.50 7.08 -6.56
N ASN A 10 -11.01 6.44 -7.64
CA ASN A 10 -11.66 6.42 -8.95
C ASN A 10 -11.75 5.02 -9.57
N GLN A 11 -12.00 3.99 -8.75
CA GLN A 11 -11.98 2.58 -9.18
C GLN A 11 -12.86 2.33 -10.41
N GLU A 12 -14.10 2.80 -10.40
CA GLU A 12 -15.01 2.64 -11.55
C GLU A 12 -14.49 3.30 -12.82
N LYS A 13 -13.87 4.48 -12.70
CA LYS A 13 -13.31 5.20 -13.85
C LYS A 13 -12.14 4.42 -14.45
N VAL A 14 -11.27 3.88 -13.59
CA VAL A 14 -10.14 3.02 -14.02
C VAL A 14 -10.65 1.78 -14.75
N ILE A 15 -11.63 1.08 -14.17
CA ILE A 15 -12.21 -0.14 -14.77
C ILE A 15 -12.84 0.17 -16.13
N LYS A 16 -13.68 1.21 -16.23
CA LYS A 16 -14.32 1.62 -17.49
C LYS A 16 -13.29 2.03 -18.55
N ALA A 17 -12.29 2.81 -18.17
CA ALA A 17 -11.25 3.26 -19.11
C ALA A 17 -10.38 2.10 -19.62
N LEU A 18 -10.09 1.10 -18.78
CA LEU A 18 -9.35 -0.10 -19.19
C LEU A 18 -10.21 -1.06 -20.02
N ALA A 19 -11.52 -1.10 -19.77
CA ALA A 19 -12.46 -1.83 -20.61
C ALA A 19 -12.47 -1.34 -22.07
N LYS A 20 -12.22 -0.04 -22.33
CA LYS A 20 -12.02 0.49 -23.70
C LYS A 20 -10.87 -0.20 -24.45
N ARG A 21 -9.89 -0.74 -23.72
CA ARG A 21 -8.76 -1.52 -24.26
C ARG A 21 -9.04 -3.03 -24.29
N ASN A 22 -10.29 -3.43 -24.06
CA ASN A 22 -10.72 -4.83 -23.91
C ASN A 22 -10.00 -5.56 -22.76
N ILE A 23 -9.64 -4.85 -21.69
CA ILE A 23 -9.00 -5.42 -20.50
C ILE A 23 -10.02 -5.45 -19.36
N ASP A 24 -10.32 -6.64 -18.85
CA ASP A 24 -11.03 -6.79 -17.57
C ASP A 24 -10.06 -6.53 -16.43
N ALA A 25 -10.06 -5.28 -15.95
CA ALA A 25 -9.18 -4.83 -14.88
C ALA A 25 -9.82 -4.89 -13.50
N LYS A 26 -11.07 -5.38 -13.37
CA LYS A 26 -11.83 -5.29 -12.11
C LYS A 26 -11.11 -6.00 -10.97
N SER A 27 -10.74 -7.26 -11.17
CA SER A 27 -10.04 -8.07 -10.17
C SER A 27 -8.69 -7.48 -9.77
N VAL A 28 -7.92 -6.97 -10.75
CA VAL A 28 -6.62 -6.36 -10.50
C VAL A 28 -6.75 -5.05 -9.72
N VAL A 29 -7.76 -4.22 -10.04
CA VAL A 29 -8.04 -2.97 -9.31
C VAL A 29 -8.45 -3.27 -7.87
N GLU A 30 -9.34 -4.23 -7.63
CA GLU A 30 -9.75 -4.65 -6.30
C GLU A 30 -8.56 -5.16 -5.47
N GLU A 31 -7.71 -6.01 -6.07
CA GLU A 31 -6.51 -6.54 -5.43
C GLU A 31 -5.50 -5.43 -5.08
N VAL A 32 -5.26 -4.48 -6.00
CA VAL A 32 -4.38 -3.33 -5.77
C VAL A 32 -4.88 -2.45 -4.63
N VAL A 33 -6.19 -2.22 -4.54
CA VAL A 33 -6.79 -1.45 -3.44
C VAL A 33 -6.64 -2.18 -2.11
N GLN A 34 -6.91 -3.49 -2.10
CA GLN A 34 -6.76 -4.31 -0.89
C GLN A 34 -5.31 -4.35 -0.39
N LEU A 35 -4.33 -4.45 -1.30
CA LEU A 35 -2.91 -4.41 -0.97
C LEU A 35 -2.50 -3.06 -0.37
N ASP A 36 -2.99 -1.94 -0.91
CA ASP A 36 -2.72 -0.62 -0.31
C ASP A 36 -3.35 -0.47 1.08
N GLU A 37 -4.56 -0.97 1.29
CA GLU A 37 -5.20 -0.98 2.60
C GLU A 37 -4.40 -1.80 3.62
N ASN A 38 -4.01 -3.02 3.26
CA ASN A 38 -3.19 -3.89 4.10
C ASN A 38 -1.83 -3.26 4.43
N ARG A 39 -1.18 -2.65 3.44
CA ARG A 39 0.10 -1.94 3.61
C ARG A 39 -0.06 -0.78 4.60
N ARG A 40 -1.09 0.05 4.42
CA ARG A 40 -1.36 1.19 5.31
C ARG A 40 -1.69 0.74 6.73
N ALA A 41 -2.52 -0.29 6.88
CA ALA A 41 -2.86 -0.83 8.19
C ALA A 41 -1.62 -1.40 8.91
N THR A 42 -0.78 -2.15 8.19
CA THR A 42 0.48 -2.69 8.72
C THR A 42 1.44 -1.57 9.13
N GLN A 43 1.54 -0.50 8.33
CA GLN A 43 2.36 0.66 8.66
C GLN A 43 1.87 1.36 9.94
N VAL A 44 0.56 1.56 10.08
CA VAL A 44 -0.02 2.14 11.31
C VAL A 44 0.26 1.26 12.52
N GLU A 45 0.14 -0.06 12.39
CA GLU A 45 0.46 -0.98 13.47
C GLU A 45 1.95 -0.94 13.85
N LEU A 46 2.84 -0.82 12.86
CA LEU A 46 4.27 -0.66 13.07
C LEU A 46 4.58 0.63 13.83
N ASP A 47 4.02 1.75 13.39
CA ASP A 47 4.23 3.07 14.00
C ASP A 47 3.74 3.08 15.47
N ASN A 48 2.59 2.46 15.73
CA ASN A 48 2.07 2.30 17.09
C ASN A 48 2.98 1.43 17.96
N THR A 49 3.47 0.31 17.42
CA THR A 49 4.38 -0.62 18.13
C THR A 49 5.70 0.07 18.48
N LEU A 50 6.26 0.85 17.55
CA LEU A 50 7.48 1.62 17.78
C LEU A 50 7.26 2.72 18.82
N SER A 51 6.12 3.41 18.77
CA SER A 51 5.75 4.42 19.77
C SER A 51 5.63 3.82 21.17
N GLU A 52 4.97 2.66 21.30
CA GLU A 52 4.85 1.94 22.57
C GLU A 52 6.22 1.50 23.10
N SER A 53 7.06 0.91 22.25
CA SER A 53 8.42 0.48 22.60
C SER A 53 9.29 1.64 23.11
N ASN A 54 9.20 2.80 22.45
CA ASN A 54 9.90 4.02 22.88
C ASN A 54 9.41 4.56 24.21
N LYS A 55 8.09 4.49 24.46
CA LYS A 55 7.49 4.87 25.74
C LYS A 55 7.98 3.95 26.87
N LEU A 56 7.90 2.63 26.68
CA LEU A 56 8.38 1.66 27.67
C LEU A 56 9.88 1.83 27.95
N SER A 57 10.69 2.13 26.93
CA SER A 57 12.12 2.39 27.10
C SER A 57 12.40 3.59 28.00
N LYS A 58 11.57 4.65 27.92
CA LYS A 58 11.65 5.81 28.84
C LYS A 58 11.24 5.42 30.25
N ASP A 59 10.10 4.74 30.40
CA ASP A 59 9.57 4.29 31.69
C ASP A 59 10.56 3.38 32.43
N ILE A 60 11.25 2.48 31.71
CA ILE A 60 12.33 1.64 32.26
C ILE A 60 13.47 2.51 32.82
N GLY A 61 13.89 3.54 32.07
CA GLY A 61 14.94 4.46 32.53
C GLY A 61 14.55 5.20 33.80
N GLU A 62 13.29 5.63 33.92
CA GLU A 62 12.75 6.29 35.11
C GLU A 62 12.68 5.34 36.31
N LEU A 63 12.16 4.12 36.13
CA LEU A 63 12.08 3.11 37.18
C LEU A 63 13.47 2.67 37.68
N MET A 64 14.44 2.57 36.77
CA MET A 64 15.83 2.27 37.13
C MET A 64 16.46 3.39 37.97
N LYS A 65 16.16 4.66 37.68
CA LYS A 65 16.58 5.81 38.52
C LYS A 65 15.88 5.81 39.87
N ALA A 66 14.62 5.40 39.93
CA ALA A 66 13.85 5.28 41.17
C ALA A 66 14.23 4.04 42.02
N GLY A 67 15.12 3.18 41.54
CA GLY A 67 15.54 1.96 42.25
C GLY A 67 14.56 0.78 42.14
N GLU A 68 13.48 0.92 41.38
CA GLU A 68 12.42 -0.10 41.21
C GLU A 68 12.80 -1.18 40.17
N LYS A 69 13.91 -1.90 40.43
CA LYS A 69 14.51 -2.86 39.48
C LYS A 69 13.57 -3.99 39.04
N SER A 70 12.68 -4.46 39.92
CA SER A 70 11.73 -5.54 39.61
C SER A 70 10.71 -5.12 38.55
N LYS A 71 10.13 -3.93 38.68
CA LYS A 71 9.19 -3.38 37.69
C LYS A 71 9.88 -3.08 36.36
N ALA A 72 11.13 -2.58 36.41
CA ALA A 72 11.93 -2.34 35.21
C ALA A 72 12.24 -3.65 34.44
N ALA A 73 12.44 -4.77 35.13
CA ALA A 73 12.65 -6.08 34.50
C ALA A 73 11.40 -6.56 33.73
N ILE A 74 10.21 -6.40 34.30
CA ILE A 74 8.93 -6.76 33.64
C ILE A 74 8.72 -5.93 32.36
N LEU A 75 9.01 -4.63 32.40
CA LEU A 75 8.89 -3.78 31.22
C LEU A 75 9.95 -4.09 30.16
N LYS A 76 11.16 -4.52 30.56
CA LYS A 76 12.19 -4.97 29.62
C LYS A 76 11.72 -6.18 28.81
N GLU A 77 11.09 -7.18 29.44
CA GLU A 77 10.54 -8.33 28.72
C GLU A 77 9.50 -7.92 27.67
N LYS A 78 8.58 -7.01 28.02
CA LYS A 78 7.61 -6.45 27.05
C LYS A 78 8.29 -5.69 25.91
N THR A 79 9.40 -5.01 26.18
CA THR A 79 10.13 -4.28 25.14
C THR A 79 10.79 -5.22 24.14
N VAL A 80 11.24 -6.42 24.58
CA VAL A 80 11.79 -7.44 23.68
C VAL A 80 10.73 -7.94 22.71
N SER A 81 9.53 -8.29 23.20
CA SER A 81 8.44 -8.76 22.32
C SER A 81 7.96 -7.69 21.34
N LEU A 82 7.87 -6.42 21.77
CA LEU A 82 7.55 -5.32 20.86
C LEU A 82 8.63 -5.12 19.79
N LYS A 83 9.90 -5.37 20.11
CA LYS A 83 11.00 -5.29 19.14
C LYS A 83 10.87 -6.38 18.08
N GLU A 84 10.58 -7.62 18.47
CA GLU A 84 10.32 -8.73 17.54
C GLU A 84 9.12 -8.42 16.66
N LYS A 85 8.00 -8.01 17.26
CA LYS A 85 6.79 -7.61 16.53
C LYS A 85 7.05 -6.47 15.54
N SER A 86 7.83 -5.46 15.92
CA SER A 86 8.17 -4.35 15.03
C SER A 86 8.99 -4.82 13.82
N LYS A 87 9.86 -5.82 13.99
CA LYS A 87 10.65 -6.40 12.91
C LYS A 87 9.75 -7.15 11.93
N GLU A 88 8.85 -7.99 12.44
CA GLU A 88 7.88 -8.73 11.61
C GLU A 88 6.96 -7.79 10.82
N LEU A 89 6.45 -6.74 11.47
CA LEU A 89 5.61 -5.73 10.82
C LEU A 89 6.37 -4.95 9.74
N ALA A 90 7.65 -4.63 9.96
CA ALA A 90 8.48 -3.96 8.97
C ALA A 90 8.71 -4.84 7.73
N GLU A 91 9.08 -6.12 7.93
CA GLU A 91 9.24 -7.08 6.83
C GLU A 91 7.93 -7.27 6.06
N LYS A 92 6.80 -7.37 6.76
CA LYS A 92 5.47 -7.46 6.15
C LYS A 92 5.09 -6.21 5.36
N ALA A 93 5.39 -5.02 5.89
CA ALA A 93 5.10 -3.76 5.20
C ALA A 93 5.92 -3.63 3.90
N GLU A 94 7.19 -4.05 3.92
CA GLU A 94 8.06 -4.07 2.74
C GLU A 94 7.56 -5.08 1.70
N ALA A 95 7.20 -6.29 2.12
CA ALA A 95 6.63 -7.31 1.23
C ALA A 95 5.34 -6.82 0.56
N LEU A 96 4.41 -6.23 1.32
CA LEU A 96 3.17 -5.66 0.79
C LEU A 96 3.43 -4.49 -0.17
N ALA A 97 4.44 -3.65 0.10
CA ALA A 97 4.82 -2.57 -0.79
C ALA A 97 5.38 -3.09 -2.13
N ALA A 98 6.20 -4.14 -2.08
CA ALA A 98 6.73 -4.79 -3.27
C ALA A 98 5.62 -5.46 -4.09
N GLU A 99 4.71 -6.19 -3.43
CA GLU A 99 3.57 -6.84 -4.07
C GLU A 99 2.63 -5.82 -4.73
N LEU A 100 2.29 -4.73 -4.02
CA LEU A 100 1.51 -3.62 -4.56
C LEU A 100 2.18 -3.02 -5.80
N THR A 101 3.49 -2.78 -5.75
CA THR A 101 4.25 -2.21 -6.87
C THR A 101 4.22 -3.14 -8.08
N ASN A 102 4.43 -4.44 -7.88
CA ASN A 102 4.37 -5.44 -8.94
C ASN A 102 3.00 -5.51 -9.59
N LYS A 103 1.92 -5.42 -8.80
CA LYS A 103 0.55 -5.38 -9.34
C LYS A 103 0.25 -4.09 -10.08
N LEU A 104 0.76 -2.95 -9.61
CA LEU A 104 0.62 -1.68 -10.34
C LEU A 104 1.33 -1.68 -11.69
N TYR A 105 2.39 -2.49 -11.87
CA TYR A 105 3.06 -2.64 -13.16
C TYR A 105 2.26 -3.44 -14.19
N THR A 106 1.31 -4.28 -13.77
CA THR A 106 0.45 -5.01 -14.71
C THR A 106 -0.66 -4.13 -15.29
N LEU A 107 -0.97 -3.01 -14.65
CA LEU A 107 -1.98 -2.06 -15.09
C LEU A 107 -1.39 -1.09 -16.15
N PRO A 108 -1.94 -1.05 -17.37
CA PRO A 108 -1.51 -0.09 -18.37
C PRO A 108 -2.05 1.31 -18.06
N ASN A 109 -1.55 2.31 -18.79
CA ASN A 109 -2.10 3.66 -18.69
C ASN A 109 -3.55 3.71 -19.16
N LEU A 110 -4.32 4.59 -18.53
CA LEU A 110 -5.70 4.88 -18.92
C LEU A 110 -5.72 5.61 -20.25
N PRO A 111 -6.55 5.20 -21.22
CA PRO A 111 -6.86 6.01 -22.38
C PRO A 111 -7.40 7.38 -21.95
N ALA A 112 -7.04 8.43 -22.69
CA ALA A 112 -7.66 9.74 -22.51
C ALA A 112 -9.13 9.71 -22.92
N ASP A 113 -9.93 10.66 -22.43
CA ASP A 113 -11.37 10.69 -22.68
C ASP A 113 -11.72 10.81 -24.17
N ILE A 114 -10.86 11.48 -24.94
CA ILE A 114 -10.99 11.64 -26.40
C ILE A 114 -10.73 10.37 -27.21
N VAL A 115 -10.14 9.33 -26.59
CA VAL A 115 -9.77 8.11 -27.30
C VAL A 115 -11.04 7.27 -27.51
N PRO A 116 -11.40 6.97 -28.78
CA PRO A 116 -12.55 6.15 -29.09
C PRO A 116 -12.31 4.70 -28.63
N GLU A 117 -13.41 3.98 -28.43
CA GLU A 117 -13.35 2.54 -28.19
C GLU A 117 -13.01 1.82 -29.50
N GLY A 118 -12.16 0.79 -29.40
CA GLY A 118 -11.72 0.02 -30.56
C GLY A 118 -10.97 -1.23 -30.13
N LYS A 119 -11.01 -2.25 -30.98
CA LYS A 119 -10.35 -3.54 -30.77
C LYS A 119 -9.29 -3.81 -31.83
N THR A 120 -9.51 -3.36 -33.07
CA THR A 120 -8.61 -3.58 -34.19
C THR A 120 -8.12 -2.25 -34.77
N PRO A 121 -7.05 -2.26 -35.59
CA PRO A 121 -6.61 -1.06 -36.30
C PRO A 121 -7.67 -0.43 -37.22
N ASP A 122 -8.67 -1.21 -37.66
CA ASP A 122 -9.75 -0.72 -38.51
C ASP A 122 -10.73 0.19 -37.75
N ASP A 123 -10.77 0.09 -36.41
CA ASP A 123 -11.56 0.96 -35.55
C ASP A 123 -10.91 2.34 -35.34
N ASN A 124 -9.71 2.57 -35.90
CA ASN A 124 -9.01 3.83 -35.75
C ASN A 124 -9.75 4.96 -36.49
N LEU A 125 -10.03 6.04 -35.78
CA LEU A 125 -10.64 7.23 -36.35
C LEU A 125 -9.63 7.98 -37.23
N ASN A 126 -9.93 8.11 -38.53
CA ASN A 126 -9.20 9.02 -39.41
C ASN A 126 -9.59 10.47 -39.10
N VAL A 127 -8.65 11.24 -38.54
CA VAL A 127 -8.91 12.63 -38.10
C VAL A 127 -8.59 13.67 -39.17
N PHE A 128 -7.76 13.34 -40.16
CA PHE A 128 -7.36 14.23 -41.23
C PHE A 128 -6.74 13.44 -42.39
N GLN A 129 -7.11 13.79 -43.62
CA GLN A 129 -6.54 13.22 -44.83
C GLN A 129 -6.29 14.34 -45.83
N GLU A 130 -5.08 14.38 -46.38
CA GLU A 130 -4.65 15.34 -47.40
C GLU A 130 -4.11 14.57 -48.61
N GLY A 131 -4.23 15.15 -49.80
CA GLY A 131 -3.80 14.58 -51.07
C GLY A 131 -3.07 15.60 -51.93
#